data_AF-A0A364KVP5-F1
#
_entry.id   AF-A0A364KVP5-F1
#
_cell.length_a   1.000
_cell.length_b   1.000
_cell.length_c   1.000
_cell.angle_alpha   90.00
_cell.angle_beta   90.00
_cell.angle_gamma   90.00
#
_symmetry.space_group_name_H-M   'P 1'
#
loop_
_entity.id
_entity.type
_entity.pdbx_description
1 polymer ?
#
loop_
_entity_poly.entity_id
_entity_poly.type
_entity_poly.pdbx_seq_one_letter_code
_entity_poly.pdbx_strand_id
1 'polypeptide(L)'
;MKISQVLLAAFLSSAASAAPAAASKSMMAEDTQWTITQMVRNCNSEDTQCTWNFGIDANGSNTGCTLVVNGNPASQGNGGPVTCGNYTVTSGWSGQFGAGNGFTTLSVVDQNTRQIIWPAYTDNQLASGQPVSPDQSYTPSNLP
;
A
#
# COMPACT_ATOMS: atom_id res chain seq x y z
N MET A 1 -66.42 4.30 -22.91
CA MET A 1 -65.62 3.23 -22.26
C MET A 1 -64.15 3.52 -22.51
N LYS A 2 -63.35 3.56 -21.43
CA LYS A 2 -61.96 3.07 -21.32
C LYS A 2 -60.86 3.78 -22.14
N ILE A 3 -59.63 4.01 -21.69
CA ILE A 3 -58.87 3.74 -20.44
C ILE A 3 -57.66 4.69 -20.49
N SER A 4 -57.36 5.37 -19.38
CA SER A 4 -56.12 6.13 -19.16
C SER A 4 -54.88 5.22 -19.24
N GLN A 5 -53.85 5.65 -19.96
CA GLN A 5 -52.55 4.98 -19.99
C GLN A 5 -51.69 5.47 -18.81
N VAL A 6 -51.39 4.56 -17.88
CA VAL A 6 -50.41 4.77 -16.82
C VAL A 6 -49.10 4.11 -17.26
N LEU A 7 -48.06 4.91 -17.47
CA LEU A 7 -46.70 4.46 -17.72
C LEU A 7 -46.02 4.15 -16.38
N LEU A 8 -45.68 2.88 -16.15
CA LEU A 8 -44.93 2.41 -14.99
C LEU A 8 -43.43 2.37 -15.36
N ALA A 9 -42.62 3.25 -14.78
CA ALA A 9 -41.16 3.22 -14.91
C ALA A 9 -40.57 2.27 -13.85
N ALA A 10 -39.96 1.17 -14.31
CA ALA A 10 -39.25 0.24 -13.44
C ALA A 10 -37.82 0.74 -13.17
N PHE A 11 -37.52 1.07 -11.92
CA PHE A 11 -36.16 1.34 -11.45
C PHE A 11 -35.39 0.03 -11.26
N LEU A 12 -34.33 -0.18 -12.04
CA LEU A 12 -33.37 -1.26 -11.82
C LEU A 12 -32.34 -0.79 -10.80
N SER A 13 -32.46 -1.23 -9.54
CA SER A 13 -31.43 -1.04 -8.53
C SER A 13 -30.30 -2.06 -8.76
N SER A 14 -29.16 -1.60 -9.26
CA SER A 14 -27.92 -2.37 -9.31
C SER A 14 -27.38 -2.55 -7.88
N ALA A 15 -27.60 -3.71 -7.28
CA ALA A 15 -26.90 -4.11 -6.07
C ALA A 15 -25.42 -4.38 -6.42
N ALA A 16 -24.53 -3.46 -6.05
CA ALA A 16 -23.10 -3.71 -6.09
C ALA A 16 -22.77 -4.76 -5.02
N SER A 17 -22.43 -5.97 -5.45
CA SER A 17 -21.93 -7.02 -4.58
C SER A 17 -20.54 -6.61 -4.08
N ALA A 18 -20.41 -6.29 -2.79
CA ALA A 18 -19.12 -6.11 -2.14
C ALA A 18 -18.40 -7.48 -2.12
N ALA A 19 -17.36 -7.62 -2.93
CA ALA A 19 -16.50 -8.80 -2.89
C ALA A 19 -15.79 -8.88 -1.51
N PRO A 20 -15.58 -10.08 -0.95
CA PRO A 20 -14.81 -10.22 0.28
C PRO A 20 -13.41 -9.63 0.09
N ALA A 21 -12.99 -8.73 0.98
CA ALA A 21 -11.62 -8.26 0.98
C ALA A 21 -10.67 -9.46 1.19
N ALA A 22 -9.65 -9.59 0.34
CA ALA A 22 -8.64 -10.61 0.52
C ALA A 22 -8.00 -10.45 1.90
N ALA A 23 -7.92 -11.54 2.67
CA ALA A 23 -7.23 -11.51 3.96
C ALA A 23 -5.77 -11.12 3.76
N SER A 24 -5.26 -10.26 4.63
CA SER A 24 -3.86 -9.86 4.58
C SER A 24 -2.94 -11.06 4.82
N LYS A 25 -1.77 -11.04 4.17
CA LYS A 25 -0.74 -12.05 4.34
C LYS A 25 0.22 -11.60 5.43
N SER A 26 0.34 -12.39 6.49
CA SER A 26 1.43 -12.23 7.45
C SER A 26 2.78 -12.46 6.75
N MET A 27 3.69 -11.51 6.94
CA MET A 27 5.08 -11.63 6.51
C MET A 27 6.02 -12.04 7.67
N MET A 28 5.44 -12.39 8.82
CA MET A 28 6.13 -12.77 10.06
C MET A 28 5.54 -14.07 10.63
N ALA A 29 6.24 -14.70 11.57
CA ALA A 29 5.81 -15.97 12.18
C ALA A 29 4.71 -15.79 13.24
N GLU A 30 4.63 -14.63 13.89
CA GLU A 30 3.76 -14.37 15.05
C GLU A 30 2.86 -13.15 14.82
N ASP A 31 1.81 -13.02 15.65
CA ASP A 31 0.78 -11.97 15.69
C ASP A 31 1.15 -10.66 14.98
N THR A 32 0.70 -10.51 13.73
CA THR A 32 0.90 -9.28 12.97
C THR A 32 -0.15 -8.25 13.34
N GLN A 33 0.28 -7.10 13.84
CA GLN A 33 -0.60 -6.06 14.37
C GLN A 33 -0.79 -4.90 13.39
N TRP A 34 0.18 -4.69 12.50
CA TRP A 34 0.17 -3.58 11.55
C TRP A 34 0.09 -4.13 10.14
N THR A 35 -0.76 -3.56 9.31
CA THR A 35 -0.95 -3.96 7.91
C THR A 35 -0.66 -2.78 7.00
N ILE A 36 0.19 -3.00 6.00
CA ILE A 36 0.33 -2.06 4.89
C ILE A 36 -0.72 -2.43 3.86
N THR A 37 -1.66 -1.51 3.64
CA THR A 37 -2.82 -1.72 2.79
C THR A 37 -2.67 -1.03 1.44
N GLN A 38 -3.20 -1.64 0.38
CA GLN A 38 -3.30 -1.06 -0.96
C GLN A 38 -1.96 -0.50 -1.49
N MET A 39 -0.85 -1.20 -1.21
CA MET A 39 0.48 -0.76 -1.62
C MET A 39 0.60 -0.71 -3.14
N VAL A 40 0.89 0.46 -3.70
CA VAL A 40 1.16 0.63 -5.13
C VAL A 40 2.35 1.57 -5.34
N ARG A 41 3.17 1.25 -6.35
CA ARG A 41 4.24 2.12 -6.86
C ARG A 41 3.98 2.43 -8.32
N ASN A 42 3.89 3.71 -8.65
CA ASN A 42 3.77 4.19 -10.02
C ASN A 42 4.97 5.06 -10.35
N CYS A 43 5.77 4.62 -11.33
CA CYS A 43 6.90 5.39 -11.85
C CYS A 43 6.49 6.09 -13.15
N ASN A 44 7.04 7.28 -13.38
CA ASN A 44 6.91 7.92 -14.69
C ASN A 44 7.67 7.12 -15.76
N SER A 45 7.39 7.39 -17.04
CA SER A 45 7.97 6.63 -18.15
C SER A 45 9.49 6.68 -18.24
N GLU A 46 10.10 7.74 -17.70
CA GLU A 46 11.55 7.93 -17.69
C GLU A 46 12.21 7.29 -16.46
N ASP A 47 11.43 6.74 -15.52
CA ASP A 47 11.89 6.25 -14.22
C ASP A 47 12.76 7.28 -13.47
N THR A 48 12.39 8.55 -13.59
CA THR A 48 13.04 9.66 -12.85
C THR A 48 12.30 10.00 -11.56
N GLN A 49 11.05 9.54 -11.45
CA GLN A 49 10.21 9.68 -10.27
C GLN A 49 9.27 8.48 -10.11
N CYS A 50 9.17 7.97 -8.90
CA CYS A 50 8.17 6.99 -8.49
C CYS A 50 7.35 7.52 -7.31
N THR A 51 6.02 7.47 -7.45
CA THR A 51 5.08 7.76 -6.37
C THR A 51 4.59 6.45 -5.77
N TRP A 52 4.73 6.34 -4.46
CA TRP A 52 4.24 5.23 -3.65
C TRP A 52 3.02 5.68 -2.89
N ASN A 53 1.92 4.93 -2.97
CA ASN A 53 0.70 5.16 -2.23
C ASN A 53 0.32 3.89 -1.48
N PHE A 54 -0.02 4.03 -0.20
CA PHE A 54 -0.41 2.91 0.66
C PHE A 54 -1.12 3.44 1.92
N GLY A 55 -1.83 2.56 2.62
CA GLY A 55 -2.33 2.80 3.96
C GLY A 55 -1.49 2.09 5.02
N ILE A 56 -1.43 2.66 6.22
CA ILE A 56 -0.85 2.07 7.42
C ILE A 56 -2.00 1.81 8.37
N ASP A 57 -2.47 0.56 8.42
CA ASP A 57 -3.48 0.11 9.38
C ASP A 57 -2.77 -0.43 10.62
N ALA A 58 -2.85 0.30 11.72
CA ALA A 58 -2.37 -0.14 13.02
C ALA A 58 -3.52 -0.07 14.02
N ASN A 59 -3.80 -1.20 14.67
CA ASN A 59 -4.86 -1.31 15.69
C ASN A 59 -6.26 -0.88 15.19
N GLY A 60 -6.56 -1.11 13.91
CA GLY A 60 -7.87 -0.80 13.29
C GLY A 60 -8.03 0.65 12.84
N SER A 61 -6.97 1.46 12.87
CA SER A 61 -6.95 2.81 12.31
C SER A 61 -6.03 2.86 11.10
N ASN A 62 -6.60 3.16 9.93
CA ASN A 62 -5.85 3.25 8.67
C ASN A 62 -5.43 4.69 8.34
N THR A 63 -4.12 4.92 8.23
CA THR A 63 -3.53 6.21 7.84
C THR A 63 -2.95 6.13 6.44
N GLY A 64 -3.50 6.92 5.51
CA GLY A 64 -2.96 7.02 4.15
C GLY A 64 -1.59 7.70 4.12
N CYS A 65 -0.70 7.21 3.27
CA CYS A 65 0.64 7.73 3.10
C CYS A 65 1.04 7.82 1.62
N THR A 66 1.75 8.89 1.27
CA THR A 66 2.32 9.10 -0.05
C THR A 66 3.81 9.38 0.09
N LEU A 67 4.63 8.58 -0.57
CA LEU A 67 6.07 8.73 -0.62
C LEU A 67 6.51 8.94 -2.07
N VAL A 68 7.17 10.07 -2.34
CA VAL A 68 7.75 10.34 -3.66
C VAL A 68 9.24 10.06 -3.60
N VAL A 69 9.71 9.20 -4.51
CA VAL A 69 11.12 8.88 -4.71
C VAL A 69 11.55 9.47 -6.05
N ASN A 70 12.62 10.26 -6.04
CA ASN A 70 13.26 10.73 -7.26
C ASN A 70 14.61 10.05 -7.41
N GLY A 71 15.03 9.78 -8.64
CA GLY A 71 16.28 9.07 -8.91
C GLY A 71 16.52 8.89 -10.40
N ASN A 72 17.52 8.07 -10.74
CA ASN A 72 17.78 7.65 -12.12
C ASN A 72 18.55 6.31 -12.12
N PRO A 73 17.88 5.16 -12.01
CA PRO A 73 16.41 5.00 -11.94
C PRO A 73 15.84 5.31 -10.54
N ALA A 74 14.64 5.88 -10.47
CA ALA A 74 13.91 6.19 -9.25
C ALA A 74 13.31 4.93 -8.61
N SER A 75 12.96 3.93 -9.40
CA SER A 75 12.52 2.62 -8.94
C SER A 75 13.54 1.90 -8.04
N GLN A 76 14.81 2.28 -8.15
CA GLN A 76 15.94 1.75 -7.35
C GLN A 76 16.54 2.81 -6.42
N GLY A 77 15.82 3.92 -6.21
CA GLY A 77 16.24 5.02 -5.35
C GLY A 77 15.87 4.82 -3.89
N ASN A 78 16.44 5.68 -3.04
CA ASN A 78 16.05 5.81 -1.64
C ASN A 78 15.09 6.99 -1.50
N GLY A 79 14.12 6.87 -0.59
CA GLY A 79 13.05 7.86 -0.42
C GLY A 79 12.86 8.33 1.01
N GLY A 80 12.22 9.48 1.13
CA GLY A 80 11.84 10.09 2.41
C GLY A 80 12.99 10.88 3.07
N PRO A 81 12.83 11.26 4.34
CA PRO A 81 11.67 10.99 5.20
C PRO A 81 10.41 11.74 4.74
N VAL A 82 9.24 11.10 4.91
CA VAL A 82 7.92 11.72 4.79
C VAL A 82 7.10 11.47 6.05
N THR A 83 6.26 12.43 6.42
CA THR A 83 5.33 12.31 7.55
C THR A 83 3.92 12.00 7.05
N CYS A 84 3.33 10.95 7.59
CA CYS A 84 1.98 10.49 7.28
C CYS A 84 1.22 10.27 8.59
N GLY A 85 0.45 11.26 9.05
CA GLY A 85 -0.11 11.24 10.41
C GLY A 85 1.00 11.23 11.46
N ASN A 86 0.95 10.25 12.38
CA ASN A 86 1.98 10.01 13.40
C ASN A 86 3.19 9.20 12.88
N TYR A 87 3.14 8.72 11.63
CA TYR A 87 4.19 7.88 11.07
C TYR A 87 5.24 8.71 10.34
N THR A 88 6.52 8.37 10.54
CA THR A 88 7.63 8.79 9.68
C THR A 88 8.03 7.62 8.80
N VAL A 89 8.08 7.84 7.49
CA VAL A 89 8.42 6.79 6.51
C VAL A 89 9.66 7.16 5.72
N THR A 90 10.62 6.25 5.66
CA THR A 90 11.74 6.26 4.70
C THR A 90 11.74 4.97 3.89
N SER A 91 12.50 4.93 2.80
CA SER A 91 12.67 3.72 1.99
C SER A 91 14.11 3.55 1.53
N GLY A 92 14.53 2.30 1.39
CA GLY A 92 15.82 1.93 0.81
C GLY A 92 15.69 0.76 -0.16
N TRP A 93 16.32 0.85 -1.32
CA TRP A 93 16.36 -0.24 -2.31
C TRP A 93 17.65 -1.07 -2.18
N SER A 94 17.54 -2.38 -2.44
CA SER A 94 18.68 -3.30 -2.52
C SER A 94 18.56 -4.21 -3.72
N GLY A 95 19.64 -4.28 -4.50
CA GLY A 95 19.84 -5.24 -5.60
C GLY A 95 20.76 -6.40 -5.23
N GLN A 96 21.01 -6.65 -3.94
CA GLN A 96 22.05 -7.58 -3.47
C GLN A 96 21.89 -9.04 -3.97
N PHE A 97 20.68 -9.42 -4.40
CA PHE A 97 20.36 -10.76 -4.90
C PHE A 97 20.45 -10.87 -6.44
N GLY A 98 21.07 -9.90 -7.10
CA GLY A 98 21.29 -9.90 -8.55
C GLY A 98 20.15 -9.28 -9.36
N ALA A 99 20.35 -9.21 -10.67
CA ALA A 99 19.44 -8.55 -11.60
C ALA A 99 18.03 -9.18 -11.57
N GLY A 100 17.00 -8.33 -11.49
CA GLY A 100 15.60 -8.76 -11.43
C GLY A 100 15.12 -9.22 -10.05
N ASN A 101 16.02 -9.29 -9.05
CA ASN A 101 15.70 -9.68 -7.67
C ASN A 101 15.83 -8.49 -6.69
N GLY A 102 15.63 -7.27 -7.21
CA GLY A 102 15.63 -6.06 -6.40
C GLY A 102 14.40 -5.99 -5.49
N PHE A 103 14.56 -5.33 -4.36
CA PHE A 103 13.47 -5.05 -3.44
C PHE A 103 13.69 -3.72 -2.72
N THR A 104 12.59 -3.10 -2.32
CA THR A 104 12.58 -1.90 -1.49
C THR A 104 12.05 -2.25 -0.12
N THR A 105 12.77 -1.84 0.92
CA THR A 105 12.32 -1.89 2.31
C THR A 105 11.91 -0.50 2.77
N LEU A 106 10.71 -0.39 3.33
CA LEU A 106 10.26 0.80 4.04
C LEU A 106 10.70 0.72 5.50
N SER A 107 10.99 1.87 6.12
CA SER A 107 11.01 1.99 7.58
C SER A 107 9.82 2.86 7.98
N VAL A 108 8.83 2.27 8.64
CA VAL A 108 7.61 2.98 9.08
C VAL A 108 7.66 3.09 10.59
N VAL A 109 7.93 4.29 11.10
CA VAL A 109 8.08 4.58 12.53
C VAL A 109 6.85 5.32 13.04
N ASP A 110 6.18 4.78 14.05
CA ASP A 110 5.22 5.55 14.85
C ASP A 110 5.98 6.32 15.94
N GLN A 111 5.96 7.65 15.82
CA GLN A 111 6.67 8.52 16.75
C GLN A 111 6.04 8.56 18.15
N ASN A 112 4.74 8.24 18.27
CA ASN A 112 4.02 8.30 19.54
C ASN A 112 4.27 7.06 20.39
N THR A 113 4.16 5.88 19.77
CA THR A 113 4.37 4.59 20.45
C THR A 113 5.83 4.15 20.46
N ARG A 114 6.69 4.84 19.69
CA ARG A 114 8.10 4.47 19.48
C ARG A 114 8.23 3.04 18.95
N GLN A 115 7.40 2.70 17.97
CA GLN A 115 7.39 1.42 17.30
C GLN A 115 7.77 1.54 15.82
N ILE A 116 8.29 0.47 15.24
CA ILE A 116 8.73 0.41 13.85
C ILE A 116 8.36 -0.93 13.19
N ILE A 117 7.95 -0.89 11.93
CA ILE A 117 7.90 -2.05 11.03
C ILE A 117 8.80 -1.82 9.82
N TRP A 118 9.26 -2.92 9.20
CA TRP A 118 10.07 -2.90 7.98
C TRP A 118 9.41 -3.63 6.80
N PRO A 119 8.35 -3.07 6.19
CA PRO A 119 7.73 -3.66 5.02
C PRO A 119 8.68 -3.77 3.84
N ALA A 120 8.73 -4.94 3.20
CA ALA A 120 9.60 -5.17 2.06
C ALA A 120 8.79 -5.64 0.84
N TYR A 121 9.05 -5.02 -0.30
CA TYR A 121 8.37 -5.31 -1.55
C TYR A 121 9.39 -5.54 -2.65
N THR A 122 9.26 -6.66 -3.35
CA THR A 122 10.10 -6.95 -4.52
C THR A 122 9.68 -6.07 -5.70
N ASP A 123 10.61 -5.78 -6.61
CA ASP A 123 10.30 -5.02 -7.82
C ASP A 123 9.20 -5.71 -8.65
N ASN A 124 9.15 -7.05 -8.63
CA ASN A 124 8.12 -7.84 -9.31
C ASN A 124 6.72 -7.63 -8.72
N GLN A 125 6.60 -7.48 -7.39
CA GLN A 125 5.30 -7.18 -6.76
C GLN A 125 4.79 -5.80 -7.19
N LEU A 126 5.70 -4.86 -7.45
CA LEU A 126 5.39 -3.46 -7.71
C LEU A 126 5.26 -3.12 -9.21
N ALA A 127 5.68 -4.02 -10.10
CA ALA A 127 5.76 -3.76 -11.54
C ALA A 127 4.42 -3.54 -12.24
N SER A 128 3.30 -3.99 -11.65
CA SER A 128 1.98 -3.97 -12.30
C SER A 128 1.30 -2.60 -12.29
N GLY A 129 1.76 -1.64 -11.47
CA GLY A 129 1.05 -0.40 -11.20
C GLY A 129 -0.31 -0.61 -10.52
N GLN A 130 -0.60 -1.83 -10.06
CA GLN A 130 -1.79 -2.18 -9.29
C GLN A 130 -1.42 -2.35 -7.81
N PRO A 131 -2.40 -2.25 -6.90
CA PRO A 131 -2.18 -2.58 -5.50
C PRO A 131 -1.64 -4.01 -5.34
N VAL A 132 -0.58 -4.16 -4.55
CA VAL A 132 -0.05 -5.45 -4.14
C VAL A 132 -1.16 -6.20 -3.39
N SER A 133 -1.43 -7.42 -3.83
CA SER A 133 -2.47 -8.26 -3.24
C SER A 133 -1.90 -9.66 -2.93
N PRO A 134 -2.21 -10.24 -1.75
CA PRO A 134 -2.90 -9.59 -0.64
C PRO A 134 -2.05 -8.50 0.03
N ASP A 135 -2.71 -7.63 0.81
CA ASP A 135 -2.04 -6.68 1.71
C ASP A 135 -1.09 -7.43 2.66
N GLN A 136 -0.03 -6.77 3.13
CA GLN A 136 1.00 -7.43 3.93
C GLN A 136 1.00 -6.92 5.37
N SER A 137 1.01 -7.87 6.32
CA SER A 137 0.98 -7.58 7.75
C SER A 137 2.32 -7.91 8.42
N TYR A 138 2.65 -7.11 9.43
CA TYR A 138 3.94 -7.07 10.11
C TYR A 138 3.75 -6.92 11.62
N THR A 139 4.70 -7.46 12.38
CA THR A 139 4.77 -7.29 13.84
C THR A 139 5.67 -6.09 14.15
N PRO A 140 5.17 -5.05 14.86
CA PRO A 140 5.98 -3.90 15.23
C PRO A 140 7.06 -4.27 16.26
N SER A 141 8.23 -3.67 16.10
CA SER A 141 9.32 -3.70 17.08
C SER A 141 9.38 -2.38 17.83
N ASN A 142 9.73 -2.42 19.12
CA ASN A 142 9.96 -1.20 19.91
C ASN A 142 11.32 -0.61 19.54
N LEU A 143 11.38 0.72 19.41
CA LEU A 143 12.62 1.47 19.30
C LEU A 143 13.26 1.64 20.70
N PRO A 144 14.60 1.64 20.80
CA PRO A 144 15.32 1.99 22.04
C PRO A 144 14.97 3.41 22.47
#